data_AF-A0A7Y2X4J0-F1
#
_entry.id   AF-A0A7Y2X4J0-F1
#
_cell.length_a   1.000
_cell.length_b   1.000
_cell.length_c   1.000
_cell.angle_alpha   90.00
_cell.angle_beta   90.00
_cell.angle_gamma   90.00
#
_symmetry.space_group_name_H-M   'P 1'
#
loop_
_entity.id
_entity.type
_entity.pdbx_description
1 polymer ?
#
loop_
_entity_poly.entity_id
_entity_poly.type
_entity_poly.pdbx_seq_one_letter_code
_entity_poly.pdbx_strand_id
1 'polypeptide(L)'
;PEVIWYMRNEEAVAYIQKNGHNPNYLTDVTFNTKQLLLTSDINEAITKAQVLIFAIPSAFLESELSKIEHPLSDKIIFSAIKGIVPETGLIVGEHFHDHYDIAFEDIGVITGPCHAEEVALERLSYLTIACADQDKARLVAENLSSDYIRTKISDDIIGTEYAAMLKNIYALAAGIAHGLGYGDNFLSVLMSNSIREIDRYIKRVHKMKRNINNSAYLGDLLVTGYSTFSRNRMFGNMIGKGYTVSSAKMEMNMVAEGYYACKTAYELKSRFKKKVRTPIIDAVYEILYNNKNAKKVFKQLTEKLD
;
A
#
# COMPACT_ATOMS: atom_id res chain seq x y z
N PRO A 1 -22.31 12.36 4.26
CA PRO A 1 -22.59 10.91 4.06
C PRO A 1 -22.56 10.22 5.43
N GLU A 2 -23.35 9.16 5.62
CA GLU A 2 -23.18 8.25 6.75
C GLU A 2 -21.97 7.34 6.49
N VAL A 3 -21.12 7.10 7.48
CA VAL A 3 -19.93 6.24 7.35
C VAL A 3 -20.16 4.96 8.13
N ILE A 4 -20.13 3.82 7.44
CA ILE A 4 -20.18 2.50 8.06
C ILE A 4 -18.75 1.97 8.17
N TRP A 5 -18.31 1.69 9.39
CA TRP A 5 -16.96 1.23 9.66
C TRP A 5 -16.98 -0.21 10.19
N TYR A 6 -16.65 -1.12 9.29
CA TYR A 6 -16.43 -2.53 9.59
C TYR A 6 -15.08 -2.75 10.27
N MET A 7 -15.06 -3.50 11.37
CA MET A 7 -13.85 -4.01 12.00
C MET A 7 -14.07 -5.44 12.49
N ARG A 8 -13.23 -6.38 12.06
CA ARG A 8 -13.31 -7.80 12.47
C ARG A 8 -13.20 -8.06 13.98
N ASN A 9 -12.69 -7.10 14.75
CA ASN A 9 -12.50 -7.24 16.19
C ASN A 9 -13.67 -6.57 16.93
N GLU A 10 -14.58 -7.39 17.44
CA GLU A 10 -15.77 -6.99 18.21
C GLU A 10 -15.43 -6.17 19.45
N GLU A 11 -14.38 -6.55 20.18
CA GLU A 11 -13.94 -5.82 21.37
C GLU A 11 -13.47 -4.41 21.02
N ALA A 12 -12.76 -4.26 19.90
CA ALA A 12 -12.32 -2.95 19.42
C ALA A 12 -13.50 -2.09 18.96
N VAL A 13 -14.52 -2.67 18.32
CA VAL A 13 -15.77 -1.97 17.97
C VAL A 13 -16.46 -1.44 19.23
N ALA A 14 -16.69 -2.30 20.22
CA ALA A 14 -17.31 -1.92 21.49
C ALA A 14 -16.48 -0.86 22.23
N TYR A 15 -15.14 -0.97 22.18
CA TYR A 15 -14.24 -0.01 22.79
C TYR A 15 -14.34 1.38 22.13
N ILE A 16 -14.37 1.46 20.79
CA ILE A 16 -14.52 2.74 20.08
C ILE A 16 -15.88 3.34 20.37
N GLN A 17 -16.96 2.55 20.37
CA GLN A 17 -18.30 3.03 20.69
C GLN A 17 -18.36 3.67 22.10
N LYS A 18 -17.69 3.06 23.07
CA LYS A 18 -17.69 3.51 24.46
C LYS A 18 -16.73 4.68 24.74
N ASN A 19 -15.51 4.61 24.22
CA ASN A 19 -14.42 5.52 24.58
C ASN A 19 -14.12 6.57 23.51
N GLY A 20 -14.68 6.43 22.30
CA GLY A 20 -14.49 7.37 21.21
C GLY A 20 -13.11 7.32 20.56
N HIS A 21 -12.23 6.37 20.88
CA HIS A 21 -10.93 6.22 20.21
C HIS A 21 -10.60 4.75 19.96
N ASN A 22 -9.71 4.49 19.01
CA ASN A 22 -9.31 3.13 18.66
C ASN A 22 -8.20 2.66 19.63
N PRO A 23 -8.34 1.48 20.25
CA PRO A 23 -7.42 1.04 21.30
C PRO A 23 -6.05 0.60 20.78
N ASN A 24 -5.95 0.26 19.49
CA ASN A 24 -4.75 -0.36 18.91
C ASN A 24 -4.08 0.50 17.85
N TYR A 25 -4.83 1.39 17.18
CA TYR A 25 -4.35 2.23 16.08
C TYR A 25 -4.82 3.67 16.32
N LEU A 26 -3.97 4.66 16.00
CA LEU A 26 -4.32 6.08 16.18
C LEU A 26 -4.90 6.37 17.58
N THR A 27 -4.25 5.84 18.62
CA THR A 27 -4.78 5.82 19.99
C THR A 27 -5.10 7.18 20.57
N ASP A 28 -4.43 8.22 20.06
CA ASP A 28 -4.59 9.60 20.50
C ASP A 28 -5.70 10.36 19.74
N VAL A 29 -6.37 9.71 18.79
CA VAL A 29 -7.42 10.31 17.95
C VAL A 29 -8.80 9.99 18.50
N THR A 30 -9.60 11.03 18.74
CA THR A 30 -11.00 10.88 19.12
C THR A 30 -11.91 10.99 17.89
N PHE A 31 -12.79 10.00 17.74
CA PHE A 31 -13.83 9.93 16.72
C PHE A 31 -15.15 10.49 17.26
N ASN A 32 -15.87 11.21 16.41
CA ASN A 32 -17.27 11.52 16.64
C ASN A 32 -18.13 10.29 16.26
N THR A 33 -18.38 9.40 17.23
CA THR A 33 -19.11 8.14 17.01
C THR A 33 -20.53 8.34 16.48
N LYS A 34 -21.14 9.53 16.64
CA LYS A 34 -22.45 9.83 16.04
C LYS A 34 -22.44 9.89 14.52
N GLN A 35 -21.26 10.02 13.91
CA GLN A 35 -21.08 10.03 12.46
C GLN A 35 -20.70 8.64 11.92
N LEU A 36 -20.57 7.64 12.79
CA LEU A 36 -20.05 6.31 12.47
C LEU A 36 -21.07 5.23 12.85
N LEU A 37 -21.44 4.40 11.88
CA LEU A 37 -22.08 3.11 12.14
C LEU A 37 -20.98 2.06 12.26
N LEU A 38 -20.59 1.72 13.49
CA LEU A 38 -19.55 0.71 13.75
C LEU A 38 -20.17 -0.69 13.76
N THR A 39 -19.58 -1.63 13.03
CA THR A 39 -20.04 -3.02 12.98
C THR A 39 -18.88 -4.01 12.90
N SER A 40 -19.08 -5.20 13.45
CA SER A 40 -18.20 -6.37 13.29
C SER A 40 -18.74 -7.38 12.29
N ASP A 41 -19.89 -7.10 11.67
CA ASP A 41 -20.49 -7.90 10.61
C ASP A 41 -20.23 -7.24 9.25
N ILE A 42 -19.48 -7.94 8.41
CA ILE A 42 -19.12 -7.44 7.07
C ILE A 42 -20.35 -7.37 6.16
N ASN A 43 -21.32 -8.27 6.33
CA ASN A 43 -22.53 -8.32 5.51
C ASN A 43 -23.46 -7.15 5.84
N GLU A 44 -23.50 -6.71 7.10
CA GLU A 44 -24.21 -5.49 7.49
C GLU A 44 -23.66 -4.25 6.76
N ALA A 45 -22.32 -4.12 6.73
CA ALA A 45 -21.67 -2.99 6.07
C ALA A 45 -21.90 -2.98 4.56
N ILE A 46 -21.74 -4.13 3.89
CA ILE A 46 -21.89 -4.25 2.44
C ILE A 46 -23.32 -4.03 1.97
N THR A 47 -24.31 -4.53 2.73
CA THR A 47 -25.72 -4.42 2.36
C THR A 47 -26.18 -2.96 2.35
N LYS A 48 -25.71 -2.15 3.30
CA LYS A 48 -26.14 -0.76 3.48
C LYS A 48 -25.35 0.23 2.61
N ALA A 49 -24.13 -0.11 2.20
CA ALA A 49 -23.26 0.78 1.46
C ALA A 49 -23.39 0.62 -0.06
N GLN A 50 -23.24 1.75 -0.78
CA GLN A 50 -23.11 1.79 -2.25
C GLN A 50 -21.64 1.89 -2.68
N VAL A 51 -20.82 2.59 -1.89
CA VAL A 51 -19.38 2.72 -2.09
C VAL A 51 -18.66 1.99 -0.96
N LEU A 52 -17.79 1.05 -1.30
CA LEU A 52 -17.00 0.26 -0.35
C LEU A 52 -15.54 0.69 -0.42
N ILE A 53 -14.97 1.09 0.71
CA ILE A 53 -13.53 1.39 0.82
C ILE A 53 -12.84 0.24 1.56
N PHE A 54 -12.01 -0.52 0.86
CA PHE A 54 -11.21 -1.57 1.46
C PHE A 54 -9.88 -1.00 1.96
N ALA A 55 -9.68 -1.06 3.28
CA ALA A 55 -8.44 -0.64 3.96
C ALA A 55 -7.84 -1.77 4.83
N ILE A 56 -8.16 -3.02 4.49
CA ILE A 56 -7.68 -4.23 5.16
C ILE A 56 -6.28 -4.56 4.62
N PRO A 57 -5.26 -4.88 5.44
CA PRO A 57 -3.97 -5.29 4.91
C PRO A 57 -4.11 -6.43 3.91
N SER A 58 -3.38 -6.38 2.78
CA SER A 58 -3.65 -7.28 1.64
C SER A 58 -3.59 -8.76 1.99
N ALA A 59 -2.76 -9.15 2.98
CA ALA A 59 -2.62 -10.51 3.47
C ALA A 59 -3.84 -11.08 4.22
N PHE A 60 -4.82 -10.24 4.56
CA PHE A 60 -6.06 -10.66 5.21
C PHE A 60 -7.30 -10.37 4.35
N LEU A 61 -7.14 -9.76 3.18
CA LEU A 61 -8.28 -9.33 2.36
C LEU A 61 -9.17 -10.52 1.99
N GLU A 62 -8.61 -11.57 1.39
CA GLU A 62 -9.37 -12.73 0.94
C GLU A 62 -10.10 -13.43 2.09
N SER A 63 -9.48 -13.53 3.27
CA SER A 63 -10.11 -14.13 4.44
C SER A 63 -11.32 -13.35 4.97
N GLU A 64 -11.39 -12.06 4.68
CA GLU A 64 -12.54 -11.22 5.03
C GLU A 64 -13.58 -11.25 3.91
N LEU A 65 -13.15 -11.22 2.65
CA LEU A 65 -14.03 -11.34 1.49
C LEU A 65 -14.76 -12.70 1.45
N SER A 66 -14.13 -13.78 1.89
CA SER A 66 -14.75 -15.12 1.95
C SER A 66 -15.93 -15.22 2.93
N LYS A 67 -16.15 -14.21 3.77
CA LYS A 67 -17.28 -14.14 4.72
C LYS A 67 -18.50 -13.42 4.12
N ILE A 68 -18.35 -12.85 2.92
CA ILE A 68 -19.40 -12.10 2.25
C ILE A 68 -20.40 -13.09 1.64
N GLU A 69 -21.67 -12.91 1.97
CA GLU A 69 -22.78 -13.73 1.47
C GLU A 69 -23.49 -13.08 0.28
N HIS A 70 -23.29 -11.77 0.09
CA HIS A 70 -23.95 -10.98 -0.96
C HIS A 70 -22.99 -10.65 -2.12
N PRO A 71 -23.45 -10.71 -3.39
CA PRO A 71 -22.64 -10.26 -4.51
C PRO A 71 -22.16 -8.83 -4.34
N LEU A 72 -20.94 -8.55 -4.80
CA LEU A 72 -20.35 -7.21 -4.81
C LEU A 72 -20.56 -6.47 -6.14
N SER A 73 -21.15 -7.12 -7.14
CA SER A 73 -21.22 -6.63 -8.53
C SER A 73 -22.09 -5.39 -8.74
N ASP A 74 -22.88 -4.98 -7.75
CA ASP A 74 -23.65 -3.72 -7.75
C ASP A 74 -22.95 -2.58 -7.00
N LYS A 75 -21.73 -2.81 -6.49
CA LYS A 75 -21.01 -1.87 -5.62
C LYS A 75 -19.91 -1.13 -6.38
N ILE A 76 -19.65 0.11 -5.94
CA ILE A 76 -18.45 0.86 -6.33
C ILE A 76 -17.37 0.56 -5.29
N ILE A 77 -16.23 0.02 -5.72
CA ILE A 77 -15.15 -0.43 -4.85
C ILE A 77 -13.95 0.51 -4.96
N PHE A 78 -13.45 0.99 -3.84
CA PHE A 78 -12.18 1.70 -3.75
C PHE A 78 -11.21 0.98 -2.82
N SER A 79 -10.03 0.65 -3.32
CA SER A 79 -8.95 0.05 -2.53
C SER A 79 -8.00 1.13 -2.00
N ALA A 80 -7.81 1.19 -0.69
CA ALA A 80 -6.70 1.90 -0.05
C ALA A 80 -5.51 0.97 0.28
N ILE A 81 -5.58 -0.28 -0.19
CA ILE A 81 -4.60 -1.33 0.08
C ILE A 81 -3.41 -1.17 -0.87
N LYS A 82 -2.19 -1.17 -0.35
CA LYS A 82 -0.95 -0.87 -1.09
C LYS A 82 -0.09 -2.13 -1.28
N GLY A 83 -0.73 -3.23 -1.69
CA GLY A 83 -0.11 -4.55 -1.73
C GLY A 83 -0.69 -5.48 -2.79
N ILE A 84 -0.43 -6.76 -2.62
CA ILE A 84 -0.87 -7.85 -3.48
C ILE A 84 -1.67 -8.81 -2.62
N VAL A 85 -2.72 -9.39 -3.19
CA VAL A 85 -3.48 -10.49 -2.56
C VAL A 85 -2.65 -11.77 -2.68
N PRO A 86 -2.10 -12.33 -1.58
CA PRO A 86 -1.15 -13.44 -1.66
C PRO A 86 -1.69 -14.69 -2.34
N GLU A 87 -2.99 -14.96 -2.19
CA GLU A 87 -3.69 -16.13 -2.69
C GLU A 87 -3.71 -16.18 -4.22
N THR A 88 -3.85 -15.01 -4.86
CA THR A 88 -3.94 -14.89 -6.32
C THR A 88 -2.64 -14.36 -6.95
N GLY A 89 -1.82 -13.67 -6.16
CA GLY A 89 -0.64 -12.97 -6.66
C GLY A 89 -0.95 -11.74 -7.50
N LEU A 90 -2.20 -11.25 -7.45
CA LEU A 90 -2.69 -10.09 -8.19
C LEU A 90 -2.68 -8.82 -7.33
N ILE A 91 -2.59 -7.65 -7.99
CA ILE A 91 -2.96 -6.39 -7.33
C ILE A 91 -4.46 -6.42 -6.97
N VAL A 92 -4.86 -5.61 -6.00
CA VAL A 92 -6.21 -5.66 -5.41
C VAL A 92 -7.29 -5.36 -6.46
N GLY A 93 -7.05 -4.40 -7.35
CA GLY A 93 -7.98 -4.11 -8.45
C GLY A 93 -8.16 -5.30 -9.40
N GLU A 94 -7.07 -5.95 -9.85
CA GLU A 94 -7.14 -7.15 -10.69
C GLU A 94 -7.83 -8.31 -9.96
N HIS A 95 -7.58 -8.47 -8.65
CA HIS A 95 -8.22 -9.50 -7.85
C HIS A 95 -9.75 -9.31 -7.76
N PHE A 96 -10.23 -8.09 -7.50
CA PHE A 96 -11.68 -7.82 -7.50
C PHE A 96 -12.30 -8.04 -8.89
N HIS A 97 -11.60 -7.64 -9.96
CA HIS A 97 -12.07 -7.87 -11.32
C HIS A 97 -12.20 -9.37 -11.64
N ASP A 98 -11.13 -10.13 -11.44
CA ASP A 98 -11.04 -11.53 -11.88
C ASP A 98 -11.83 -12.49 -10.99
N HIS A 99 -11.98 -12.20 -9.70
CA HIS A 99 -12.57 -13.14 -8.72
C HIS A 99 -13.94 -12.71 -8.16
N TYR A 100 -14.29 -11.43 -8.24
CA TYR A 100 -15.55 -10.90 -7.68
C TYR A 100 -16.45 -10.25 -8.75
N ASP A 101 -16.10 -10.39 -10.03
CA ASP A 101 -16.89 -9.93 -11.20
C ASP A 101 -17.22 -8.44 -11.14
N ILE A 102 -16.23 -7.63 -10.71
CA ILE A 102 -16.36 -6.18 -10.62
C ILE A 102 -15.76 -5.54 -11.87
N ALA A 103 -16.53 -4.72 -12.55
CA ALA A 103 -16.04 -3.99 -13.73
C ALA A 103 -14.90 -3.02 -13.33
N PHE A 104 -13.89 -2.83 -14.18
CA PHE A 104 -12.80 -1.89 -13.88
C PHE A 104 -13.29 -0.45 -13.70
N GLU A 105 -14.43 -0.10 -14.31
CA GLU A 105 -15.13 1.17 -14.16
C GLU A 105 -15.74 1.33 -12.76
N ASP A 106 -15.95 0.24 -12.02
CA ASP A 106 -16.44 0.22 -10.64
C ASP A 106 -15.30 0.04 -9.62
N ILE A 107 -14.05 -0.07 -10.08
CA ILE A 107 -12.87 -0.21 -9.23
C ILE A 107 -12.07 1.07 -9.24
N GLY A 108 -11.76 1.57 -8.05
CA GLY A 108 -10.87 2.69 -7.83
C GLY A 108 -9.77 2.40 -6.81
N VAL A 109 -8.76 3.25 -6.79
CA VAL A 109 -7.60 3.16 -5.90
C VAL A 109 -7.39 4.50 -5.21
N ILE A 110 -7.23 4.45 -3.89
CA ILE A 110 -6.87 5.58 -3.04
C ILE A 110 -5.37 5.46 -2.73
N THR A 111 -4.57 6.35 -3.30
CA THR A 111 -3.12 6.35 -3.10
C THR A 111 -2.56 7.75 -2.87
N GLY A 112 -1.25 7.86 -2.72
CA GLY A 112 -0.53 9.11 -2.51
C GLY A 112 0.14 9.19 -1.14
N PRO A 113 0.92 10.27 -0.92
CA PRO A 113 1.62 10.50 0.33
C PRO A 113 0.62 10.89 1.44
N CYS A 114 0.21 9.90 2.23
CA CYS A 114 -0.77 10.05 3.29
C CYS A 114 -0.49 9.08 4.45
N HIS A 115 0.41 9.45 5.36
CA HIS A 115 0.55 8.72 6.61
C HIS A 115 -0.70 8.95 7.47
N ALA A 116 -1.33 7.87 7.93
CA ALA A 116 -2.54 7.96 8.74
C ALA A 116 -2.31 8.79 10.00
N GLU A 117 -1.11 8.70 10.57
CA GLU A 117 -0.66 9.46 11.73
C GLU A 117 -0.61 10.98 11.45
N GLU A 118 -0.26 11.38 10.23
CA GLU A 118 -0.23 12.80 9.86
C GLU A 118 -1.62 13.33 9.54
N VAL A 119 -2.45 12.53 8.86
CA VAL A 119 -3.85 12.85 8.60
C VAL A 119 -4.63 13.02 9.91
N ALA A 120 -4.39 12.13 10.87
CA ALA A 120 -4.93 12.19 12.23
C ALA A 120 -4.55 13.48 12.99
N LEU A 121 -3.39 14.05 12.69
CA LEU A 121 -2.89 15.31 13.25
C LEU A 121 -3.28 16.53 12.40
N GLU A 122 -4.25 16.36 11.49
CA GLU A 122 -4.74 17.40 10.58
C GLU A 122 -3.63 18.05 9.74
N ARG A 123 -2.56 17.30 9.46
CA ARG A 123 -1.47 17.78 8.61
C ARG A 123 -1.85 17.65 7.15
N LEU A 124 -1.47 18.68 6.39
CA LEU A 124 -1.75 18.76 4.96
C LEU A 124 -1.22 17.52 4.23
N SER A 125 -2.14 16.75 3.66
CA SER A 125 -1.92 15.49 2.97
C SER A 125 -2.51 15.52 1.57
N TYR A 126 -1.92 14.73 0.67
CA TYR A 126 -2.32 14.70 -0.74
C TYR A 126 -2.70 13.30 -1.17
N LEU A 127 -3.97 13.12 -1.52
CA LEU A 127 -4.50 11.86 -2.04
C LEU A 127 -4.69 11.92 -3.55
N THR A 128 -4.46 10.78 -4.19
CA THR A 128 -4.82 10.53 -5.58
C THR A 128 -5.90 9.46 -5.59
N ILE A 129 -7.03 9.80 -6.20
CA ILE A 129 -8.18 8.93 -6.36
C ILE A 129 -8.20 8.49 -7.82
N ALA A 130 -7.74 7.27 -8.09
CA ALA A 130 -7.69 6.72 -9.44
C ALA A 130 -8.93 5.87 -9.71
N CYS A 131 -9.64 6.10 -10.81
CA CYS A 131 -10.72 5.23 -11.28
C CYS A 131 -10.87 5.43 -12.80
N ALA A 132 -11.26 4.38 -13.54
CA ALA A 132 -11.51 4.49 -14.97
C ALA A 132 -12.72 5.39 -15.23
N ASP A 133 -13.73 5.31 -14.38
CA ASP A 133 -14.86 6.24 -14.34
C ASP A 133 -14.50 7.49 -13.52
N GLN A 134 -14.35 8.63 -14.20
CA GLN A 134 -13.95 9.89 -13.58
C GLN A 134 -15.04 10.51 -12.69
N ASP A 135 -16.32 10.17 -12.91
CA ASP A 135 -17.41 10.67 -12.06
C ASP A 135 -17.39 9.95 -10.71
N LYS A 136 -17.10 8.64 -10.71
CA LYS A 136 -16.88 7.88 -9.47
C LYS A 136 -15.61 8.32 -8.73
N ALA A 137 -14.52 8.58 -9.46
CA ALA A 137 -13.31 9.16 -8.87
C ALA A 137 -13.62 10.51 -8.18
N ARG A 138 -14.39 11.37 -8.85
CA ARG A 138 -14.78 12.69 -8.33
C ARG A 138 -15.66 12.58 -7.09
N LEU A 139 -16.67 11.69 -7.13
CA LEU A 139 -17.53 11.42 -5.98
C LEU A 139 -16.72 11.07 -4.73
N VAL A 140 -15.77 10.14 -4.84
CA VAL A 140 -14.93 9.73 -3.70
C VAL A 140 -13.93 10.83 -3.30
N ALA A 141 -13.35 11.53 -4.28
CA ALA A 141 -12.42 12.64 -4.04
C ALA A 141 -13.06 13.79 -3.25
N GLU A 142 -14.29 14.18 -3.60
CA GLU A 142 -15.03 15.24 -2.90
C GLU A 142 -15.37 14.84 -1.47
N ASN A 143 -15.75 13.58 -1.24
CA ASN A 143 -16.08 13.08 0.10
C ASN A 143 -14.86 12.84 1.01
N LEU A 144 -13.66 12.69 0.44
CA LEU A 144 -12.40 12.58 1.20
C LEU A 144 -11.65 13.90 1.36
N SER A 145 -12.04 14.94 0.62
CA SER A 145 -11.42 16.27 0.70
C SER A 145 -11.78 16.99 2.00
N SER A 146 -10.82 17.70 2.57
CA SER A 146 -10.99 18.55 3.75
C SER A 146 -10.01 19.73 3.71
N ASP A 147 -9.98 20.54 4.77
CA ASP A 147 -9.03 21.66 4.90
C ASP A 147 -7.56 21.19 4.85
N TYR A 148 -7.30 19.96 5.28
CA TYR A 148 -5.98 19.34 5.32
C TYR A 148 -5.83 18.11 4.41
N ILE A 149 -6.86 17.69 3.68
CA ILE A 149 -6.77 16.64 2.67
C ILE A 149 -7.08 17.22 1.31
N ARG A 150 -6.06 17.28 0.44
CA ARG A 150 -6.22 17.66 -0.97
C ARG A 150 -6.27 16.42 -1.83
N THR A 151 -7.39 16.22 -2.51
CA THR A 151 -7.53 15.12 -3.47
C THR A 151 -7.29 15.58 -4.90
N LYS A 152 -6.75 14.69 -5.73
CA LYS A 152 -6.76 14.80 -7.19
C LYS A 152 -7.26 13.49 -7.78
N ILE A 153 -7.90 13.55 -8.95
CA ILE A 153 -8.36 12.36 -9.67
C ILE A 153 -7.32 11.90 -10.70
N SER A 154 -7.39 10.62 -11.08
CA SER A 154 -6.54 9.99 -12.10
C SER A 154 -7.32 8.87 -12.78
N ASP A 155 -6.91 8.50 -14.00
CA ASP A 155 -7.41 7.35 -14.76
C ASP A 155 -6.44 6.15 -14.74
N ASP A 156 -5.17 6.34 -14.40
CA ASP A 156 -4.16 5.28 -14.28
C ASP A 156 -4.32 4.41 -13.01
N ILE A 157 -5.37 3.58 -12.92
CA ILE A 157 -5.59 2.64 -11.80
C ILE A 157 -4.40 1.68 -11.66
N ILE A 158 -4.10 0.95 -12.74
CA ILE A 158 -3.07 -0.10 -12.72
C ILE A 158 -1.70 0.47 -12.37
N GLY A 159 -1.31 1.60 -12.98
CA GLY A 159 -0.03 2.22 -12.70
C GLY A 159 0.10 2.71 -11.26
N THR A 160 -0.95 3.34 -10.72
CA THR A 160 -0.93 3.82 -9.33
C THR A 160 -0.89 2.69 -8.32
N GLU A 161 -1.61 1.60 -8.56
CA GLU A 161 -1.63 0.43 -7.68
C GLU A 161 -0.29 -0.31 -7.69
N TYR A 162 0.28 -0.59 -8.87
CA TYR A 162 1.62 -1.18 -8.96
C TYR A 162 2.69 -0.27 -8.33
N ALA A 163 2.60 1.05 -8.48
CA ALA A 163 3.54 1.95 -7.81
C ALA A 163 3.42 1.89 -6.28
N ALA A 164 2.19 1.90 -5.76
CA ALA A 164 1.91 1.81 -4.33
C ALA A 164 2.41 0.48 -3.73
N MET A 165 2.31 -0.62 -4.49
CA MET A 165 2.89 -1.91 -4.12
C MET A 165 4.43 -1.87 -4.15
N LEU A 166 5.01 -1.42 -5.27
CA LEU A 166 6.46 -1.45 -5.49
C LEU A 166 7.22 -0.54 -4.51
N LYS A 167 6.67 0.63 -4.15
CA LYS A 167 7.31 1.57 -3.20
C LYS A 167 7.67 0.90 -1.87
N ASN A 168 6.87 -0.06 -1.42
CA ASN A 168 7.08 -0.76 -0.16
C ASN A 168 8.37 -1.60 -0.19
N ILE A 169 8.73 -2.16 -1.36
CA ILE A 169 10.01 -2.86 -1.59
C ILE A 169 11.19 -1.87 -1.56
N TYR A 170 11.01 -0.69 -2.13
CA TYR A 170 12.05 0.34 -2.12
C TYR A 170 12.24 0.97 -0.73
N ALA A 171 11.17 1.10 0.06
CA ALA A 171 11.25 1.49 1.45
C ALA A 171 12.00 0.46 2.31
N LEU A 172 11.82 -0.84 2.03
CA LEU A 172 12.65 -1.90 2.61
C LEU A 172 14.13 -1.71 2.26
N ALA A 173 14.44 -1.47 0.99
CA ALA A 173 15.81 -1.22 0.56
C ALA A 173 16.42 0.00 1.27
N ALA A 174 15.66 1.09 1.41
CA ALA A 174 16.05 2.29 2.15
C ALA A 174 16.32 1.97 3.63
N GLY A 175 15.46 1.17 4.24
CA GLY A 175 15.66 0.66 5.60
C GLY A 175 16.96 -0.13 5.73
N ILE A 176 17.20 -1.10 4.84
CA ILE A 176 18.42 -1.92 4.86
C ILE A 176 19.66 -1.05 4.69
N ALA A 177 19.64 -0.10 3.75
CA ALA A 177 20.73 0.85 3.55
C ALA A 177 21.07 1.61 4.86
N HIS A 178 20.04 2.14 5.51
CA HIS A 178 20.19 2.84 6.79
C HIS A 178 20.75 1.93 7.88
N GLY A 179 20.22 0.71 8.03
CA GLY A 179 20.67 -0.26 9.02
C GLY A 179 22.13 -0.72 8.80
N LEU A 180 22.60 -0.72 7.55
CA LEU A 180 23.99 -1.00 7.18
C LEU A 180 24.95 0.20 7.39
N GLY A 181 24.43 1.38 7.74
CA GLY A 181 25.21 2.60 7.97
C GLY A 181 25.50 3.44 6.72
N TYR A 182 24.77 3.23 5.62
CA TYR A 182 24.82 4.17 4.49
C TYR A 182 24.13 5.48 4.86
N GLY A 183 24.70 6.61 4.42
CA GLY A 183 24.15 7.95 4.67
C GLY A 183 23.18 8.45 3.60
N ASP A 184 22.68 9.67 3.80
CA ASP A 184 21.64 10.28 2.96
C ASP A 184 22.03 10.43 1.49
N ASN A 185 23.33 10.60 1.19
CA ASN A 185 23.84 10.66 -0.18
C ASN A 185 23.58 9.35 -0.95
N PHE A 186 23.77 8.20 -0.32
CA PHE A 186 23.46 6.93 -0.97
C PHE A 186 21.95 6.71 -1.03
N LEU A 187 21.22 7.12 0.01
CA LEU A 187 19.77 7.02 0.04
C LEU A 187 19.13 7.83 -1.10
N SER A 188 19.62 9.02 -1.41
CA SER A 188 19.12 9.83 -2.53
C SER A 188 19.34 9.14 -3.88
N VAL A 189 20.52 8.54 -4.10
CA VAL A 189 20.81 7.72 -5.29
C VAL A 189 19.87 6.50 -5.35
N LEU A 190 19.68 5.80 -4.24
CA LEU A 190 18.77 4.65 -4.15
C LEU A 190 17.33 5.04 -4.51
N MET A 191 16.82 6.15 -3.99
CA MET A 191 15.45 6.62 -4.24
C MET A 191 15.26 7.08 -5.69
N SER A 192 16.26 7.78 -6.26
CA SER A 192 16.27 8.15 -7.68
C SER A 192 16.26 6.92 -8.60
N ASN A 193 16.98 5.86 -8.24
CA ASN A 193 16.92 4.61 -8.99
C ASN A 193 15.63 3.84 -8.78
N SER A 194 15.07 3.91 -7.59
CA SER A 194 13.81 3.26 -7.23
C SER A 194 12.69 3.77 -8.13
N ILE A 195 12.55 5.09 -8.31
CA ILE A 195 11.52 5.63 -9.21
C ILE A 195 11.75 5.26 -10.68
N ARG A 196 13.02 5.21 -11.13
CA ARG A 196 13.37 4.74 -12.48
C ARG A 196 13.01 3.26 -12.65
N GLU A 197 13.16 2.45 -11.61
CA GLU A 197 12.80 1.04 -11.61
C GLU A 197 11.29 0.82 -11.61
N ILE A 198 10.54 1.57 -10.79
CA ILE A 198 9.07 1.64 -10.83
C ILE A 198 8.59 1.94 -12.24
N ASP A 199 9.12 3.00 -12.88
CA ASP A 199 8.70 3.40 -14.23
C ASP A 199 8.91 2.27 -15.26
N ARG A 200 10.08 1.62 -15.24
CA ARG A 200 10.37 0.47 -16.14
C ARG A 200 9.44 -0.71 -15.87
N TYR A 201 9.16 -1.00 -14.61
CA TYR A 201 8.31 -2.11 -14.19
C TYR A 201 6.86 -1.89 -14.66
N ILE A 202 6.29 -0.73 -14.31
CA ILE A 202 4.90 -0.40 -14.67
C ILE A 202 4.75 -0.32 -16.19
N LYS A 203 5.69 0.29 -16.93
CA LYS A 203 5.67 0.30 -18.40
C LYS A 203 5.64 -1.10 -19.02
N ARG A 204 6.11 -2.12 -18.30
CA ARG A 204 6.07 -3.51 -18.77
C ARG A 204 4.72 -4.17 -18.51
N VAL A 205 4.07 -3.84 -17.40
CA VAL A 205 2.74 -4.33 -17.03
C VAL A 205 1.65 -3.62 -17.84
N HIS A 206 1.62 -2.29 -17.75
CA HIS A 206 0.58 -1.47 -18.35
C HIS A 206 1.19 -0.30 -19.14
N LYS A 207 0.93 -0.26 -20.44
CA LYS A 207 1.45 0.79 -21.33
C LYS A 207 0.49 1.97 -21.34
N MET A 208 0.88 3.03 -20.65
CA MET A 208 0.16 4.31 -20.63
C MET A 208 1.17 5.45 -20.58
N LYS A 209 0.78 6.62 -21.13
CA LYS A 209 1.57 7.83 -20.98
C LYS A 209 1.37 8.35 -19.55
N ARG A 210 2.42 8.25 -18.74
CA ARG A 210 2.42 8.69 -17.35
C ARG A 210 3.60 9.59 -17.04
N ASN A 211 3.41 10.52 -16.12
CA ASN A 211 4.49 11.27 -15.49
C ASN A 211 4.82 10.63 -14.15
N ILE A 212 5.91 9.86 -14.10
CA ILE A 212 6.33 9.15 -12.89
C ILE A 212 6.75 10.09 -11.74
N ASN A 213 6.96 11.38 -12.03
CA ASN A 213 7.30 12.37 -11.01
C ASN A 213 6.08 12.88 -10.22
N ASN A 214 4.85 12.49 -10.61
CA ASN A 214 3.64 12.89 -9.90
C ASN A 214 3.61 12.30 -8.47
N SER A 215 2.89 12.97 -7.56
CA SER A 215 2.81 12.58 -6.14
C SER A 215 2.29 11.15 -5.89
N ALA A 216 1.44 10.61 -6.76
CA ALA A 216 0.93 9.24 -6.68
C ALA A 216 2.04 8.18 -6.82
N TYR A 217 3.16 8.56 -7.44
CA TYR A 217 4.29 7.70 -7.75
C TYR A 217 5.49 8.14 -6.90
N LEU A 218 6.24 9.15 -7.37
CA LEU A 218 7.43 9.65 -6.70
C LEU A 218 7.13 10.19 -5.31
N GLY A 219 6.04 10.94 -5.13
CA GLY A 219 5.69 11.49 -3.81
C GLY A 219 5.47 10.41 -2.76
N ASP A 220 4.68 9.39 -3.09
CA ASP A 220 4.40 8.28 -2.17
C ASP A 220 5.66 7.42 -1.93
N LEU A 221 6.50 7.22 -2.95
CA LEU A 221 7.81 6.60 -2.77
C LEU A 221 8.67 7.38 -1.77
N LEU A 222 8.80 8.69 -1.96
CA LEU A 222 9.65 9.54 -1.12
C LEU A 222 9.18 9.50 0.33
N VAL A 223 7.91 9.77 0.61
CA VAL A 223 7.41 9.76 2.00
C VAL A 223 7.63 8.39 2.65
N THR A 224 7.41 7.30 1.90
CA THR A 224 7.54 5.94 2.44
C THR A 224 9.00 5.52 2.67
N GLY A 225 9.95 5.97 1.85
CA GLY A 225 11.36 5.65 2.07
C GLY A 225 12.07 6.61 3.03
N TYR A 226 11.60 7.85 3.21
CA TYR A 226 12.19 8.85 4.11
C TYR A 226 11.56 8.91 5.50
N SER A 227 10.29 8.52 5.66
CA SER A 227 9.60 8.60 6.95
C SER A 227 9.99 7.46 7.89
N THR A 228 10.10 7.76 9.19
CA THR A 228 10.23 6.78 10.27
C THR A 228 8.90 6.08 10.57
N PHE A 229 7.76 6.63 10.15
CA PHE A 229 6.45 5.98 10.23
C PHE A 229 6.30 4.83 9.22
N SER A 230 7.24 4.69 8.27
CA SER A 230 7.24 3.59 7.32
C SER A 230 7.64 2.27 7.99
N ARG A 231 6.65 1.40 8.18
CA ARG A 231 6.83 0.02 8.68
C ARG A 231 7.78 -0.79 7.81
N ASN A 232 7.71 -0.62 6.49
CA ASN A 232 8.62 -1.28 5.54
C ASN A 232 10.06 -0.80 5.73
N ARG A 233 10.28 0.51 5.92
CA ARG A 233 11.62 1.04 6.25
C ARG A 233 12.11 0.49 7.59
N MET A 234 11.25 0.44 8.61
CA MET A 234 11.61 -0.11 9.91
C MET A 234 12.04 -1.58 9.81
N PHE A 235 11.28 -2.41 9.10
CA PHE A 235 11.66 -3.81 8.84
C PHE A 235 13.00 -3.89 8.15
N GLY A 236 13.20 -3.12 7.07
CA GLY A 236 14.47 -3.08 6.35
C GLY A 236 15.65 -2.70 7.25
N ASN A 237 15.45 -1.72 8.15
CA ASN A 237 16.47 -1.28 9.10
C ASN A 237 16.86 -2.38 10.10
N MET A 238 15.91 -3.20 10.57
CA MET A 238 16.21 -4.37 11.39
C MET A 238 17.07 -5.38 10.63
N ILE A 239 16.71 -5.69 9.38
CA ILE A 239 17.49 -6.58 8.51
C ILE A 239 18.90 -6.02 8.29
N GLY A 240 19.04 -4.72 8.03
CA GLY A 240 20.33 -4.05 7.87
C GLY A 240 21.20 -4.13 9.13
N LYS A 241 20.60 -4.10 10.32
CA LYS A 241 21.28 -4.29 11.62
C LYS A 241 21.65 -5.75 11.93
N GLY A 242 21.26 -6.70 11.08
CA GLY A 242 21.63 -8.11 11.19
C GLY A 242 20.56 -9.02 11.80
N TYR A 243 19.33 -8.53 12.01
CA TYR A 243 18.21 -9.38 12.41
C TYR A 243 17.90 -10.40 11.31
N THR A 244 17.42 -11.58 11.70
CA THR A 244 16.87 -12.53 10.73
C THR A 244 15.50 -12.06 10.28
N VAL A 245 15.05 -12.50 9.10
CA VAL A 245 13.69 -12.20 8.61
C VAL A 245 12.64 -12.65 9.63
N SER A 246 12.81 -13.84 10.21
CA SER A 246 11.89 -14.39 11.21
C SER A 246 11.85 -13.54 12.48
N SER A 247 13.00 -13.11 13.02
CA SER A 247 13.02 -12.28 14.23
C SER A 247 12.47 -10.87 13.97
N ALA A 248 12.79 -10.27 12.83
CA ALA A 248 12.23 -8.97 12.46
C ALA A 248 10.71 -9.02 12.27
N LYS A 249 10.17 -10.12 11.72
CA LYS A 249 8.71 -10.31 11.56
C LYS A 249 8.00 -10.48 12.90
N MET A 250 8.65 -11.15 13.86
CA MET A 250 8.08 -11.38 15.20
C MET A 250 8.06 -10.11 16.04
N GLU A 251 9.09 -9.27 15.92
CA GLU A 251 9.15 -7.98 16.64
C GLU A 251 8.11 -6.98 16.13
N MET A 252 7.81 -7.02 14.84
CA MET A 252 6.81 -6.14 14.27
C MET A 252 5.41 -6.67 14.57
N ASN A 253 4.69 -6.01 15.47
CA ASN A 253 3.25 -6.22 15.72
C ASN A 253 2.36 -5.93 14.49
N MET A 254 2.94 -5.66 13.31
CA MET A 254 2.23 -5.25 12.09
C MET A 254 2.87 -5.90 10.86
N VAL A 255 2.04 -6.14 9.84
CA VAL A 255 2.48 -6.74 8.56
C VAL A 255 3.33 -5.75 7.75
N ALA A 256 4.54 -6.16 7.35
CA ALA A 256 5.35 -5.46 6.36
C ALA A 256 4.96 -5.90 4.93
N GLU A 257 4.03 -5.18 4.29
CA GLU A 257 3.54 -5.50 2.94
C GLU A 257 4.65 -5.65 1.90
N GLY A 258 5.75 -4.89 2.05
CA GLY A 258 6.90 -4.95 1.16
C GLY A 258 7.58 -6.31 1.12
N TYR A 259 7.47 -7.11 2.20
CA TYR A 259 7.98 -8.48 2.23
C TYR A 259 7.30 -9.32 1.15
N TYR A 260 5.97 -9.43 1.21
CA TYR A 260 5.18 -10.19 0.24
C TYR A 260 5.26 -9.58 -1.17
N ALA A 261 5.18 -8.25 -1.28
CA ALA A 261 5.32 -7.56 -2.56
C ALA A 261 6.65 -7.87 -3.26
N CYS A 262 7.74 -8.00 -2.51
CA CYS A 262 9.05 -8.33 -3.06
C CYS A 262 9.08 -9.70 -3.74
N LYS A 263 8.51 -10.73 -3.09
CA LYS A 263 8.41 -12.07 -3.67
C LYS A 263 7.65 -12.04 -4.98
N THR A 264 6.43 -11.51 -4.96
CA THR A 264 5.57 -11.53 -6.14
C THR A 264 6.14 -10.66 -7.26
N ALA A 265 6.69 -9.47 -6.97
CA ALA A 265 7.30 -8.65 -8.02
C ALA A 265 8.51 -9.34 -8.68
N TYR A 266 9.32 -10.05 -7.90
CA TYR A 266 10.44 -10.83 -8.40
C TYR A 266 10.01 -12.05 -9.24
N GLU A 267 8.92 -12.71 -8.86
CA GLU A 267 8.38 -13.85 -9.61
C GLU A 267 7.64 -13.39 -10.88
N LEU A 268 6.83 -12.33 -10.77
CA LEU A 268 6.03 -11.77 -11.87
C LEU A 268 6.90 -11.23 -13.01
N LYS A 269 8.03 -10.57 -12.70
CA LYS A 269 8.93 -10.06 -13.76
C LYS A 269 9.43 -11.15 -14.71
N SER A 270 9.50 -12.41 -14.26
CA SER A 270 9.92 -13.55 -15.08
C SER A 270 8.85 -13.96 -16.10
N ARG A 271 7.59 -13.60 -15.85
CA ARG A 271 6.46 -13.83 -16.76
C ARG A 271 6.37 -12.78 -17.87
N PHE A 272 7.11 -11.67 -17.77
CA PHE A 272 7.10 -10.64 -18.80
C PHE A 272 7.80 -11.11 -20.08
N LYS A 273 7.14 -10.90 -21.23
CA LYS A 273 7.66 -11.28 -22.57
C LYS A 273 9.04 -10.69 -22.88
N LYS A 274 9.34 -9.50 -22.35
CA LYS A 274 10.67 -8.89 -22.41
C LYS A 274 11.23 -8.86 -20.99
N LYS A 275 12.55 -8.83 -20.83
CA LYS A 275 13.20 -8.66 -19.51
C LYS A 275 13.06 -7.22 -19.02
N VAL A 276 12.87 -7.04 -17.71
CA VAL A 276 12.88 -5.73 -17.03
C VAL A 276 14.03 -5.71 -16.04
N ARG A 277 14.81 -4.62 -16.03
CA ARG A 277 15.97 -4.47 -15.14
C ARG A 277 15.49 -3.92 -13.79
N THR A 278 15.60 -4.76 -12.75
CA THR A 278 15.09 -4.50 -11.39
C THR A 278 16.14 -4.73 -10.29
N PRO A 279 17.34 -4.13 -10.38
CA PRO A 279 18.45 -4.46 -9.47
C PRO A 279 18.11 -4.29 -7.99
N ILE A 280 17.21 -3.35 -7.63
CA ILE A 280 16.85 -3.14 -6.22
C ILE A 280 15.85 -4.21 -5.74
N ILE A 281 14.79 -4.51 -6.51
CA ILE A 281 13.88 -5.63 -6.17
C ILE A 281 14.69 -6.94 -6.04
N ASP A 282 15.63 -7.16 -6.95
CA ASP A 282 16.47 -8.36 -6.96
C ASP A 282 17.34 -8.45 -5.70
N ALA A 283 17.97 -7.33 -5.32
CA ALA A 283 18.77 -7.25 -4.10
C ALA A 283 17.94 -7.52 -2.84
N VAL A 284 16.75 -6.94 -2.74
CA VAL A 284 15.85 -7.14 -1.60
C VAL A 284 15.38 -8.60 -1.55
N TYR A 285 15.00 -9.18 -2.68
CA TYR A 285 14.57 -10.59 -2.76
C TYR A 285 15.65 -11.55 -2.27
N GLU A 286 16.88 -11.34 -2.72
CA GLU A 286 18.03 -12.16 -2.35
C GLU A 286 18.31 -12.15 -0.84
N ILE A 287 18.09 -11.01 -0.19
CA ILE A 287 18.25 -10.87 1.26
C ILE A 287 17.10 -11.56 1.99
N LEU A 288 15.86 -11.29 1.59
CA LEU A 288 14.66 -11.70 2.32
C LEU A 288 14.27 -13.18 2.11
N TYR A 289 14.54 -13.73 0.93
CA TYR A 289 14.06 -15.07 0.54
C TYR A 289 15.19 -16.07 0.34
N ASN A 290 16.38 -15.61 -0.09
CA ASN A 290 17.55 -16.48 -0.25
C ASN A 290 18.55 -16.37 0.90
N ASN A 291 18.21 -15.65 1.98
CA ASN A 291 19.04 -15.46 3.17
C ASN A 291 20.46 -14.94 2.86
N LYS A 292 20.64 -14.17 1.78
CA LYS A 292 21.95 -13.60 1.44
C LYS A 292 22.31 -12.49 2.42
N ASN A 293 23.60 -12.36 2.71
CA ASN A 293 24.11 -11.32 3.61
C ASN A 293 23.87 -9.92 3.02
N ALA A 294 23.09 -9.09 3.73
CA ALA A 294 22.68 -7.76 3.29
C ALA A 294 23.86 -6.85 2.91
N LYS A 295 24.94 -6.83 3.71
CA LYS A 295 26.13 -6.02 3.45
C LYS A 295 26.80 -6.39 2.12
N LYS A 296 26.93 -7.69 1.82
CA LYS A 296 27.51 -8.16 0.55
C LYS A 296 26.60 -7.81 -0.64
N VAL A 297 25.29 -8.00 -0.50
CA VAL A 297 24.32 -7.71 -1.56
C VAL A 297 24.28 -6.20 -1.87
N PHE A 298 24.24 -5.34 -0.85
CA PHE A 298 24.23 -3.89 -1.05
C PHE A 298 25.53 -3.36 -1.66
N LYS A 299 26.69 -3.92 -1.28
CA LYS A 299 27.96 -3.61 -1.94
C LYS A 299 27.94 -3.92 -3.44
N GLN A 300 27.22 -4.96 -3.88
CA GLN A 300 27.06 -5.24 -5.31
C GLN A 300 26.01 -4.35 -5.97
N LEU A 301 25.00 -3.93 -5.21
CA LEU A 301 23.96 -3.03 -5.69
C LEU A 301 24.53 -1.65 -5.98
N THR A 302 25.46 -1.13 -5.16
CA THR A 302 26.05 0.21 -5.36
C THR A 302 26.68 0.39 -6.74
N GLU A 303 27.29 -0.66 -7.28
CA GLU A 303 27.91 -0.67 -8.61
C GLU A 303 26.89 -0.67 -9.78
N LYS A 304 25.58 -0.67 -9.48
CA LYS A 304 24.50 -0.79 -10.48
C LYS A 304 23.52 0.37 -10.49
N LEU A 305 23.62 1.29 -9.53
CA LEU A 305 22.67 2.38 -9.30
C LEU A 305 23.07 3.70 -9.98
N ASP A 306 24.26 3.83 -10.55
CA ASP A 306 24.55 4.90 -11.50
C ASP A 306 25.70 4.48 -12.42
#